data_AF-A0A935B3E4-F1
#
_entry.id   AF-A0A935B3E4-F1
#
_cell.length_a   1.000
_cell.length_b   1.000
_cell.length_c   1.000
_cell.angle_alpha   90.00
_cell.angle_beta   90.00
_cell.angle_gamma   90.00
#
_symmetry.space_group_name_H-M   'P 1'
#
loop_
_entity.id
_entity.type
_entity.pdbx_description
1 polymer ?
#
loop_
_entity_poly.entity_id
_entity_poly.type
_entity_poly.pdbx_seq_one_letter_code
_entity_poly.pdbx_strand_id
1 'polypeptide(L)'
;MASDLIVGLPGSTVDSFRRDLQYFFDRHVMVRVFEPMLLPNSPMNEPAYRAEHRIVAGDDLRILSTASYDLDDRDTMMRLRHWNRVAVDLGVLRETLRFLQREQGLPAMDVIKELDRAVREEPATYPLANFLARFLDLFLLPPGSWPAFYREFRRFLRDRLGIADLPGWDTVASVEIALRPAQGRHFPVRVELAHDFVAYAADPSPDARLLDYGPGVLDIDDPASVSSLFFGRSWLRGERTDAGANWFWWDASWELESPFTWPMARPSPHAAGREVDDVDVAERGS
;
A
#
# COMPACT_ATOMS: atom_id res chain seq x y z
N MET A 1 1.89 6.24 -14.81
CA MET A 1 0.67 5.59 -15.30
C MET A 1 0.21 4.63 -14.20
N ALA A 2 -1.05 4.67 -13.77
CA ALA A 2 -1.61 3.67 -12.86
C ALA A 2 -2.37 2.64 -13.71
N SER A 3 -2.25 1.37 -13.35
CA SER A 3 -2.96 0.27 -14.02
C SER A 3 -4.15 -0.17 -13.19
N ASP A 4 -5.19 -0.66 -13.87
CA ASP A 4 -6.37 -1.19 -13.20
C ASP A 4 -6.30 -2.71 -13.21
N LEU A 5 -6.59 -3.32 -12.06
CA LEU A 5 -6.59 -4.77 -11.83
C LEU A 5 -7.94 -5.18 -11.24
N ILE A 6 -8.54 -6.25 -11.74
CA ILE A 6 -9.77 -6.80 -11.16
C ILE A 6 -9.40 -8.02 -10.34
N VAL A 7 -9.71 -8.02 -9.04
CA VAL A 7 -9.43 -9.14 -8.12
C VAL A 7 -10.51 -10.21 -8.24
N GLY A 8 -10.16 -11.50 -8.16
CA GLY A 8 -11.19 -12.55 -8.05
C GLY A 8 -12.10 -12.74 -9.28
N LEU A 9 -11.60 -12.54 -10.51
CA LEU A 9 -12.32 -13.05 -11.69
C LEU A 9 -12.33 -14.59 -11.69
N PRO A 10 -13.32 -15.25 -12.34
CA PRO A 10 -13.29 -16.70 -12.53
C PRO A 10 -11.95 -17.18 -13.12
N GLY A 11 -11.34 -18.19 -12.48
CA GLY A 11 -10.00 -18.67 -12.80
C GLY A 11 -8.87 -18.02 -11.98
N SER A 12 -9.17 -16.96 -11.23
CA SER A 12 -8.23 -16.36 -10.28
C SER A 12 -8.09 -17.18 -9.00
N THR A 13 -6.93 -17.06 -8.37
CA THR A 13 -6.52 -17.68 -7.11
C THR A 13 -5.75 -16.64 -6.28
N VAL A 14 -5.56 -16.89 -4.99
CA VAL A 14 -4.69 -16.04 -4.14
C VAL A 14 -3.30 -15.89 -4.74
N ASP A 15 -2.72 -16.97 -5.26
CA ASP A 15 -1.37 -16.94 -5.82
C ASP A 15 -1.28 -16.25 -7.19
N SER A 16 -2.31 -16.36 -8.05
CA SER A 16 -2.31 -15.57 -9.28
C SER A 16 -2.42 -14.07 -8.97
N PHE A 17 -3.31 -13.69 -8.05
CA PHE A 17 -3.45 -12.28 -7.65
C PHE A 17 -2.15 -11.73 -7.03
N ARG A 18 -1.49 -12.50 -6.16
CA ARG A 18 -0.17 -12.15 -5.61
C ARG A 18 0.88 -11.93 -6.70
N ARG A 19 0.91 -12.80 -7.72
CA ARG A 19 1.83 -12.66 -8.87
C ARG A 19 1.52 -11.43 -9.72
N ASP A 20 0.24 -11.09 -9.90
CA ASP A 20 -0.15 -9.87 -10.61
C ASP A 20 0.35 -8.62 -9.87
N LEU A 21 0.20 -8.56 -8.54
CA LEU A 21 0.74 -7.47 -7.74
C LEU A 21 2.27 -7.37 -7.84
N GLN A 22 2.97 -8.51 -7.81
CA GLN A 22 4.42 -8.56 -7.98
C GLN A 22 4.83 -8.03 -9.35
N TYR A 23 4.12 -8.41 -10.41
CA TYR A 23 4.36 -7.95 -11.78
C TYR A 23 4.31 -6.42 -11.89
N PHE A 24 3.35 -5.77 -11.21
CA PHE A 24 3.23 -4.31 -11.18
C PHE A 24 4.33 -3.66 -10.33
N PHE A 25 4.64 -4.24 -9.18
CA PHE A 25 5.73 -3.78 -8.31
C PHE A 25 7.07 -3.74 -9.06
N ASP A 26 7.42 -4.81 -9.77
CA ASP A 26 8.66 -4.93 -10.55
C ASP A 26 8.76 -3.89 -11.68
N ARG A 27 7.62 -3.39 -12.17
CA ARG A 27 7.54 -2.39 -13.24
C ARG A 27 7.38 -0.97 -12.73
N HIS A 28 7.34 -0.79 -11.41
CA HIS A 28 7.18 0.51 -10.78
C HIS A 28 5.84 1.17 -11.18
N VAL A 29 4.79 0.34 -11.29
CA VAL A 29 3.44 0.76 -11.68
C VAL A 29 2.50 0.62 -10.50
N MET A 30 1.84 1.72 -10.12
CA MET A 30 0.76 1.67 -9.13
C MET A 30 -0.43 0.92 -9.69
N VAL A 31 -1.14 0.18 -8.84
CA VAL A 31 -2.29 -0.61 -9.26
C VAL A 31 -3.55 -0.24 -8.47
N ARG A 32 -4.62 0.08 -9.19
CA ARG A 32 -5.96 0.26 -8.61
C ARG A 32 -6.71 -1.05 -8.74
N VAL A 33 -7.04 -1.63 -7.60
CA VAL A 33 -7.69 -2.94 -7.55
C VAL A 33 -9.20 -2.80 -7.35
N PHE A 34 -9.95 -3.43 -8.25
CA PHE A 34 -11.40 -3.41 -8.34
C PHE A 34 -12.01 -4.76 -8.03
N GLU A 35 -13.11 -4.74 -7.27
CA GLU A 35 -13.92 -5.94 -7.07
C GLU A 35 -14.87 -6.15 -8.27
N PRO A 36 -15.02 -7.40 -8.74
CA PRO A 36 -15.92 -7.73 -9.82
C PRO A 36 -17.36 -7.74 -9.30
N MET A 37 -18.25 -7.15 -10.09
CA MET A 37 -19.69 -7.16 -9.86
C MET A 37 -20.41 -7.86 -11.01
N LEU A 38 -21.45 -8.61 -10.69
CA LEU A 38 -22.36 -9.19 -11.69
C LEU A 38 -23.29 -8.12 -12.25
N LEU A 39 -22.83 -7.45 -13.30
CA LEU A 39 -23.65 -6.49 -14.03
C LEU A 39 -24.77 -7.22 -14.80
N PRO A 40 -25.99 -6.66 -14.88
CA PRO A 40 -27.13 -7.32 -15.52
C PRO A 40 -26.87 -7.85 -16.93
N ASN A 41 -26.09 -7.11 -17.74
CA ASN A 41 -25.80 -7.44 -19.13
C ASN A 41 -24.35 -7.94 -19.35
N SER A 42 -23.66 -8.36 -18.28
CA SER A 42 -22.32 -8.96 -18.41
C SER A 42 -22.44 -10.42 -18.82
N PRO A 43 -21.57 -10.93 -19.71
CA PRO A 43 -21.45 -12.37 -19.99
C PRO A 43 -21.28 -13.20 -18.70
N MET A 44 -20.66 -12.62 -17.67
CA MET A 44 -20.47 -13.28 -16.38
C MET A 44 -21.79 -13.52 -15.60
N ASN A 45 -22.86 -12.81 -15.96
CA ASN A 45 -24.17 -12.98 -15.33
C ASN A 45 -25.09 -13.94 -16.11
N GLU A 46 -24.63 -14.47 -17.26
CA GLU A 46 -25.39 -15.47 -18.01
C GLU A 46 -25.53 -16.76 -17.17
N PRO A 47 -26.72 -17.38 -17.09
CA PRO A 47 -26.94 -18.56 -16.24
C PRO A 47 -25.99 -19.72 -16.54
N ALA A 48 -25.69 -19.97 -17.82
CA ALA A 48 -24.77 -21.03 -18.23
C ALA A 48 -23.34 -20.76 -17.75
N TYR A 49 -22.84 -19.54 -17.95
CA TYR A 49 -21.51 -19.11 -17.50
C TYR A 49 -21.38 -19.16 -15.97
N ARG A 50 -22.40 -18.70 -15.25
CA ARG A 50 -22.44 -18.76 -13.78
C ARG A 50 -22.40 -20.19 -13.26
N ALA A 51 -23.14 -21.10 -13.90
CA ALA A 51 -23.14 -22.51 -13.53
C ALA A 51 -21.78 -23.17 -13.80
N GLU A 52 -21.19 -22.93 -14.97
CA GLU A 52 -19.87 -23.44 -15.37
C GLU A 52 -18.78 -23.03 -14.38
N HIS A 53 -18.73 -21.74 -14.03
CA HIS A 53 -17.71 -21.19 -13.14
C HIS A 53 -18.12 -21.19 -11.67
N ARG A 54 -19.26 -21.82 -11.31
CA ARG A 54 -19.81 -21.88 -9.94
C ARG A 54 -19.80 -20.52 -9.22
N ILE A 55 -20.23 -19.47 -9.92
CA ILE A 55 -20.18 -18.09 -9.42
C ILE A 55 -21.26 -17.88 -8.36
N VAL A 56 -20.82 -17.55 -7.14
CA VAL A 56 -21.68 -17.09 -6.04
C VAL A 56 -21.47 -15.60 -5.87
N ALA A 57 -22.57 -14.84 -5.82
CA ALA A 57 -22.54 -13.40 -5.60
C ALA A 57 -23.38 -13.04 -4.37
N GLY A 58 -22.98 -11.96 -3.69
CA GLY A 58 -23.73 -11.39 -2.58
C GLY A 58 -24.92 -10.55 -3.03
N ASP A 59 -25.66 -10.04 -2.05
CA ASP A 59 -26.84 -9.17 -2.28
C ASP A 59 -26.46 -7.85 -3.00
N ASP A 60 -25.21 -7.43 -2.86
CA ASP A 60 -24.62 -6.25 -3.52
C ASP A 60 -24.05 -6.56 -4.91
N LEU A 61 -24.30 -7.76 -5.45
CA LEU A 61 -23.83 -8.27 -6.73
C LEU A 61 -22.32 -8.49 -6.82
N ARG A 62 -21.56 -8.31 -5.74
CA ARG A 62 -20.11 -8.64 -5.72
C ARG A 62 -19.92 -10.14 -5.74
N ILE A 63 -18.88 -10.58 -6.45
CA ILE A 63 -18.55 -12.01 -6.49
C ILE A 63 -17.88 -12.41 -5.18
N LEU A 64 -18.47 -13.42 -4.52
CA LEU A 64 -18.04 -13.96 -3.25
C LEU A 64 -17.14 -15.17 -3.42
N SER A 65 -17.47 -16.05 -4.37
CA SER A 65 -16.67 -17.24 -4.68
C SER A 65 -16.90 -17.69 -6.12
N THR A 66 -15.98 -18.50 -6.62
CA THR A 66 -16.09 -19.16 -7.93
C THR A 66 -15.61 -20.60 -7.84
N ALA A 67 -15.50 -21.30 -8.97
CA ALA A 67 -14.91 -22.63 -9.03
C ALA A 67 -13.41 -22.65 -8.65
N SER A 68 -12.72 -21.50 -8.69
CA SER A 68 -11.27 -21.40 -8.46
C SER A 68 -10.87 -20.78 -7.12
N TYR A 69 -11.81 -20.25 -6.35
CA TYR A 69 -11.55 -19.69 -5.02
C TYR A 69 -12.83 -19.62 -4.18
N ASP A 70 -12.69 -19.73 -2.86
CA ASP A 70 -13.79 -19.62 -1.89
C ASP A 70 -13.81 -18.26 -1.15
N LEU A 71 -14.67 -18.14 -0.14
CA LEU A 71 -14.78 -16.92 0.66
C LEU A 71 -13.48 -16.58 1.42
N ASP A 72 -12.78 -17.58 1.95
CA ASP A 72 -11.54 -17.36 2.72
C ASP A 72 -10.39 -16.93 1.79
N ASP A 73 -10.34 -17.50 0.59
CA ASP A 73 -9.43 -17.07 -0.47
C ASP A 73 -9.73 -15.62 -0.89
N ARG A 74 -11.01 -15.27 -1.08
CA ARG A 74 -11.42 -13.90 -1.39
C ARG A 74 -10.96 -12.94 -0.32
N ASP A 75 -11.23 -13.24 0.94
CA ASP A 75 -10.81 -12.40 2.07
C ASP A 75 -9.30 -12.23 2.10
N THR A 76 -8.56 -13.28 1.73
CA THR A 76 -7.10 -13.21 1.59
C THR A 76 -6.67 -12.29 0.47
N MET A 77 -7.28 -12.36 -0.71
CA MET A 77 -7.01 -11.42 -1.79
C MET A 77 -7.33 -9.98 -1.41
N MET A 78 -8.43 -9.74 -0.67
CA MET A 78 -8.80 -8.39 -0.22
C MET A 78 -7.82 -7.81 0.81
N ARG A 79 -7.27 -8.64 1.70
CA ARG A 79 -6.20 -8.20 2.60
C ARG A 79 -4.89 -7.92 1.87
N LEU A 80 -4.54 -8.72 0.87
CA LEU A 80 -3.37 -8.45 0.01
C LEU A 80 -3.54 -7.14 -0.77
N ARG A 81 -4.75 -6.85 -1.26
CA ARG A 81 -5.09 -5.55 -1.87
C ARG A 81 -4.85 -4.40 -0.89
N HIS A 82 -5.34 -4.52 0.35
CA HIS A 82 -5.11 -3.52 1.40
C HIS A 82 -3.61 -3.31 1.64
N TRP A 83 -2.88 -4.39 1.85
CA TRP A 83 -1.45 -4.29 2.09
C TRP A 83 -0.67 -3.73 0.91
N ASN A 84 -1.02 -4.06 -0.33
CA ASN A 84 -0.41 -3.41 -1.50
C ASN A 84 -0.62 -1.89 -1.45
N ARG A 85 -1.84 -1.46 -1.12
CA ARG A 85 -2.16 -0.04 -0.99
C ARG A 85 -1.33 0.65 0.09
N VAL A 86 -1.17 0.01 1.25
CA VAL A 86 -0.35 0.53 2.36
C VAL A 86 1.15 0.52 2.03
N ALA A 87 1.69 -0.64 1.68
CA ALA A 87 3.12 -0.87 1.57
C ALA A 87 3.72 -0.21 0.32
N VAL A 88 3.02 -0.30 -0.82
CA VAL A 88 3.54 0.12 -2.12
C VAL A 88 2.98 1.47 -2.52
N ASP A 89 1.67 1.59 -2.62
CA ASP A 89 1.06 2.78 -3.21
C ASP A 89 1.15 4.01 -2.29
N LEU A 90 0.98 3.83 -0.97
CA LEU A 90 1.28 4.86 0.03
C LEU A 90 2.77 4.88 0.42
N GLY A 91 3.58 3.98 -0.14
CA GLY A 91 5.03 3.97 0.00
C GLY A 91 5.54 3.64 1.41
N VAL A 92 4.76 2.97 2.26
CA VAL A 92 5.14 2.70 3.66
C VAL A 92 6.27 1.68 3.78
N LEU A 93 6.43 0.78 2.83
CA LEU A 93 7.50 -0.24 2.83
C LEU A 93 8.17 -0.36 1.46
N ARG A 94 7.89 0.54 0.52
CA ARG A 94 8.18 0.33 -0.90
C ARG A 94 9.67 0.20 -1.17
N GLU A 95 10.48 1.09 -0.59
CA GLU A 95 11.93 1.09 -0.78
C GLU A 95 12.59 -0.03 0.02
N THR A 96 12.03 -0.37 1.18
CA THR A 96 12.42 -1.54 1.96
C THR A 96 12.19 -2.84 1.19
N LEU A 97 11.03 -3.00 0.54
CA LEU A 97 10.71 -4.19 -0.25
C LEU A 97 11.62 -4.30 -1.48
N ARG A 98 11.93 -3.18 -2.14
CA ARG A 98 12.90 -3.12 -3.24
C ARG A 98 14.29 -3.55 -2.79
N PHE A 99 14.73 -3.02 -1.66
CA PHE A 99 16.01 -3.38 -1.06
C PHE A 99 16.08 -4.88 -0.74
N LEU A 100 15.06 -5.44 -0.09
CA LEU A 100 14.98 -6.88 0.20
C LEU A 100 14.99 -7.73 -1.07
N GLN A 101 14.23 -7.32 -2.09
CA GLN A 101 14.17 -8.05 -3.35
C GLN A 101 15.53 -8.06 -4.06
N ARG A 102 16.27 -6.96 -4.02
CA ARG A 102 17.58 -6.84 -4.66
C ARG A 102 18.69 -7.52 -3.88
N GLU A 103 18.73 -7.33 -2.56
CA GLU A 103 19.80 -7.86 -1.70
C GLU A 103 19.61 -9.33 -1.34
N GLN A 104 18.37 -9.82 -1.26
CA GLN A 104 18.08 -11.17 -0.79
C GLN A 104 17.27 -12.00 -1.80
N GLY A 105 16.87 -11.43 -2.94
CA GLY A 105 16.04 -12.13 -3.93
C GLY A 105 14.61 -12.43 -3.45
N LEU A 106 14.15 -11.75 -2.39
CA LEU A 106 12.85 -11.99 -1.79
C LEU A 106 11.75 -11.23 -2.54
N PRO A 107 10.75 -11.91 -3.15
CA PRO A 107 9.66 -11.22 -3.81
C PRO A 107 8.88 -10.35 -2.82
N ALA A 108 8.68 -9.08 -3.16
CA ALA A 108 7.97 -8.13 -2.31
C ALA A 108 6.60 -8.63 -1.84
N MET A 109 5.85 -9.28 -2.73
CA MET A 109 4.51 -9.78 -2.40
C MET A 109 4.53 -11.02 -1.51
N ASP A 110 5.64 -11.76 -1.43
CA ASP A 110 5.82 -12.84 -0.45
C ASP A 110 6.05 -12.28 0.95
N VAL A 111 6.85 -11.22 1.05
CA VAL A 111 7.04 -10.50 2.33
C VAL A 111 5.72 -9.91 2.83
N ILE A 112 4.91 -9.31 1.94
CA ILE A 112 3.59 -8.78 2.29
C ILE A 112 2.62 -9.89 2.73
N LYS A 113 2.57 -11.02 2.00
CA LYS A 113 1.71 -12.16 2.37
C LYS A 113 2.08 -12.70 3.75
N GLU A 114 3.37 -12.80 4.05
CA GLU A 114 3.82 -13.25 5.36
C GLU A 114 3.54 -12.21 6.46
N LEU A 115 3.65 -10.91 6.15
CA LEU A 115 3.30 -9.84 7.09
C LEU A 115 1.80 -9.89 7.45
N ASP A 116 0.91 -10.06 6.45
CA ASP A 116 -0.53 -10.25 6.69
C ASP A 116 -0.79 -11.43 7.63
N ARG A 117 -0.11 -12.56 7.39
CA ARG A 117 -0.22 -13.74 8.22
C ARG A 117 0.24 -13.46 9.66
N ALA A 118 1.41 -12.84 9.81
CA ALA A 118 1.99 -12.55 11.12
C ALA A 118 1.13 -11.59 11.96
N VAL A 119 0.58 -10.53 11.37
CA VAL A 119 -0.28 -9.59 12.13
C VAL A 119 -1.63 -10.20 12.52
N ARG A 120 -2.10 -11.22 11.80
CA ARG A 120 -3.34 -11.95 12.12
C ARG A 120 -3.11 -13.00 13.21
N GLU A 121 -2.03 -13.76 13.10
CA GLU A 121 -1.66 -14.79 14.08
C GLU A 121 -1.21 -14.16 15.40
N GLU A 122 -0.48 -13.05 15.32
CA GLU A 122 0.25 -12.46 16.45
C GLU A 122 0.10 -10.92 16.53
N PRO A 123 -1.13 -10.38 16.61
CA PRO A 123 -1.37 -8.93 16.53
C PRO A 123 -0.72 -8.13 17.67
N ALA A 124 -0.51 -8.73 18.84
CA ALA A 124 0.16 -8.11 19.98
C ALA A 124 1.69 -8.10 19.83
N THR A 125 2.26 -9.01 19.04
CA THR A 125 3.68 -9.04 18.72
C THR A 125 4.04 -7.93 17.75
N TYR A 126 3.16 -7.64 16.78
CA TYR A 126 3.35 -6.62 15.74
C TYR A 126 2.28 -5.53 15.78
N PRO A 127 2.16 -4.75 16.88
CA PRO A 127 1.07 -3.83 17.09
C PRO A 127 1.01 -2.68 16.07
N LEU A 128 2.15 -2.20 15.56
CA LEU A 128 2.18 -1.08 14.62
C LEU A 128 1.81 -1.55 13.20
N ALA A 129 2.31 -2.70 12.77
CA ALA A 129 1.90 -3.34 11.52
C ALA A 129 0.42 -3.74 11.57
N ASN A 130 -0.04 -4.31 12.69
CA ASN A 130 -1.45 -4.62 12.90
C ASN A 130 -2.34 -3.35 12.87
N PHE A 131 -1.85 -2.22 13.40
CA PHE A 131 -2.57 -0.95 13.26
C PHE A 131 -2.75 -0.56 11.78
N LEU A 132 -1.67 -0.61 10.99
CA LEU A 132 -1.74 -0.29 9.55
C LEU A 132 -2.66 -1.25 8.79
N ALA A 133 -2.62 -2.54 9.11
CA ALA A 133 -3.48 -3.56 8.50
C ALA A 133 -4.97 -3.31 8.76
N ARG A 134 -5.31 -2.81 9.94
CA ARG A 134 -6.71 -2.75 10.39
C ARG A 134 -7.37 -1.39 10.25
N PHE A 135 -6.58 -0.32 10.31
CA PHE A 135 -7.11 1.02 10.55
C PHE A 135 -6.66 2.07 9.54
N LEU A 136 -5.63 1.84 8.73
CA LEU A 136 -5.10 2.89 7.84
C LEU A 136 -6.11 3.32 6.77
N ASP A 137 -6.98 2.40 6.33
CA ASP A 137 -8.07 2.68 5.41
C ASP A 137 -9.17 3.58 6.00
N LEU A 138 -9.29 3.57 7.33
CA LEU A 138 -10.25 4.39 8.09
C LEU A 138 -9.63 5.70 8.58
N PHE A 139 -8.38 5.64 9.02
CA PHE A 139 -7.61 6.74 9.58
C PHE A 139 -6.28 6.81 8.85
N LEU A 140 -6.16 7.77 7.93
CA LEU A 140 -4.92 8.07 7.23
C LEU A 140 -3.98 8.80 8.20
N LEU A 141 -3.49 8.06 9.18
CA LEU A 141 -2.60 8.55 10.23
C LEU A 141 -1.39 7.62 10.36
N PRO A 142 -0.20 8.15 10.70
CA PRO A 142 0.95 7.34 11.02
C PRO A 142 0.64 6.42 12.21
N PRO A 143 1.34 5.28 12.36
CA PRO A 143 1.19 4.37 13.49
C PRO A 143 1.86 4.96 14.77
N GLY A 144 1.68 6.26 15.03
CA GLY A 144 2.36 7.02 16.07
C GLY A 144 3.81 7.40 15.73
N SER A 145 4.65 6.43 15.37
CA SER A 145 6.07 6.67 15.08
C SER A 145 6.61 5.79 13.95
N TRP A 146 7.04 6.42 12.85
CA TRP A 146 7.69 5.74 11.73
C TRP A 146 8.98 4.99 12.14
N PRO A 147 9.91 5.59 12.91
CA PRO A 147 11.07 4.84 13.41
C PRO A 147 10.70 3.59 14.23
N ALA A 148 9.65 3.66 15.06
CA ALA A 148 9.20 2.51 15.82
C ALA A 148 8.63 1.41 14.91
N PHE A 149 7.84 1.79 13.90
CA PHE A 149 7.31 0.87 12.90
C PHE A 149 8.42 0.14 12.14
N TYR A 150 9.44 0.85 11.64
CA TYR A 150 10.52 0.18 10.90
C TYR A 150 11.38 -0.74 11.78
N ARG A 151 11.57 -0.43 13.06
CA ARG A 151 12.18 -1.37 14.01
C ARG A 151 11.32 -2.61 14.22
N GLU A 152 10.00 -2.45 14.33
CA GLU A 152 9.07 -3.57 14.41
C GLU A 152 9.10 -4.42 13.13
N PHE A 153 9.16 -3.78 11.96
CA PHE A 153 9.26 -4.47 10.68
C PHE A 153 10.56 -5.28 10.57
N ARG A 154 11.71 -4.72 10.97
CA ARG A 154 12.97 -5.49 11.04
C ARG A 154 12.87 -6.68 11.98
N ARG A 155 12.19 -6.53 13.12
CA ARG A 155 11.91 -7.65 14.03
C ARG A 155 11.05 -8.71 13.32
N PHE A 156 9.99 -8.32 12.63
CA PHE A 156 9.18 -9.24 11.82
C PHE A 156 10.03 -10.02 10.80
N LEU A 157 10.88 -9.33 10.03
CA LEU A 157 11.75 -9.97 9.03
C LEU A 157 12.67 -11.03 9.67
N ARG A 158 13.24 -10.74 10.84
CA ARG A 158 14.06 -11.70 11.57
C ARG A 158 13.24 -12.87 12.10
N ASP A 159 12.13 -12.59 12.77
CA ASP A 159 11.39 -13.59 13.52
C ASP A 159 10.58 -14.53 12.61
N ARG A 160 10.04 -14.01 11.49
CA ARG A 160 9.16 -14.76 10.57
C ARG A 160 9.84 -15.22 9.29
N LEU A 161 10.84 -14.47 8.82
CA LEU A 161 11.53 -14.77 7.56
C LEU A 161 13.00 -15.19 7.77
N GLY A 162 13.52 -15.17 9.01
CA GLY A 162 14.90 -15.54 9.30
C GLY A 162 15.94 -14.57 8.72
N ILE A 163 15.53 -13.36 8.34
CA ILE A 163 16.42 -12.38 7.71
C ILE A 163 17.19 -11.64 8.80
N ALA A 164 18.51 -11.77 8.79
CA ALA A 164 19.38 -11.06 9.70
C ALA A 164 19.41 -9.55 9.42
N ASP A 165 20.04 -8.79 10.32
CA ASP A 165 20.29 -7.36 10.09
C ASP A 165 21.31 -7.23 8.94
N LEU A 166 20.81 -6.91 7.76
CA LEU A 166 21.58 -6.62 6.56
C LEU A 166 22.33 -5.29 6.70
N PRO A 167 23.59 -5.22 6.26
CA PRO A 167 24.27 -3.96 6.10
C PRO A 167 23.46 -3.00 5.20
N GLY A 168 23.38 -1.73 5.58
CA GLY A 168 22.61 -0.71 4.84
C GLY A 168 21.16 -0.53 5.30
N TRP A 169 20.66 -1.37 6.21
CA TRP A 169 19.30 -1.22 6.77
C TRP A 169 19.02 0.17 7.35
N ASP A 170 20.01 0.77 8.01
CA ASP A 170 19.86 2.11 8.60
C ASP A 170 19.73 3.19 7.52
N THR A 171 20.41 3.04 6.39
CA THR A 171 20.22 3.89 5.23
C THR A 171 18.81 3.75 4.69
N VAL A 172 18.35 2.51 4.47
CA VAL A 172 16.99 2.24 3.95
C VAL A 172 15.92 2.78 4.88
N ALA A 173 16.05 2.56 6.19
CA ALA A 173 15.12 3.10 7.17
C ALA A 173 15.14 4.64 7.19
N SER A 174 16.31 5.26 7.04
CA SER A 174 16.43 6.73 6.98
C SER A 174 15.73 7.28 5.74
N VAL A 175 15.89 6.62 4.58
CA VAL A 175 15.18 6.95 3.34
C VAL A 175 13.67 6.83 3.55
N GLU A 176 13.20 5.69 4.03
CA GLU A 176 11.78 5.43 4.24
C GLU A 176 11.16 6.44 5.20
N ILE A 177 11.78 6.70 6.35
CA ILE A 177 11.31 7.71 7.32
C ILE A 177 11.26 9.09 6.67
N ALA A 178 12.29 9.47 5.89
CA ALA A 178 12.36 10.76 5.24
C ALA A 178 11.27 10.95 4.17
N LEU A 179 10.83 9.87 3.51
CA LEU A 179 9.77 9.88 2.51
C LEU A 179 8.35 9.85 3.11
N ARG A 180 8.19 9.55 4.41
CA ARG A 180 6.87 9.50 5.03
C ARG A 180 6.39 10.89 5.47
N PRO A 181 5.12 11.25 5.21
CA PRO A 181 4.58 12.49 5.72
C PRO A 181 4.52 12.44 7.25
N ALA A 182 4.71 13.60 7.87
CA ALA A 182 4.46 13.83 9.29
C ALA A 182 4.06 15.29 9.51
N GLN A 183 3.14 15.55 10.45
CA GLN A 183 2.78 16.92 10.79
C GLN A 183 3.99 17.69 11.33
N GLY A 184 4.05 18.99 11.00
CA GLY A 184 5.11 19.89 11.48
C GLY A 184 6.45 19.74 10.75
N ARG A 185 6.51 18.98 9.65
CA ARG A 185 7.69 18.97 8.78
C ARG A 185 7.81 20.28 8.01
N HIS A 186 9.04 20.70 7.77
CA HIS A 186 9.39 21.87 6.96
C HIS A 186 10.19 21.39 5.76
N PHE A 187 9.81 21.85 4.56
CA PHE A 187 10.43 21.46 3.29
C PHE A 187 11.01 22.70 2.57
N PRO A 188 12.03 22.54 1.71
CA PRO A 188 12.69 21.28 1.35
C PRO A 188 13.52 20.68 2.48
N VAL A 189 13.66 19.36 2.49
CA VAL A 189 14.51 18.60 3.44
C VAL A 189 15.65 17.94 2.67
N ARG A 190 16.84 18.05 3.23
CA ARG A 190 18.04 17.34 2.78
C ARG A 190 18.46 16.33 3.83
N VAL A 191 18.60 15.07 3.45
CA VAL A 191 19.01 13.97 4.33
C VAL A 191 20.34 13.43 3.87
N GLU A 192 21.35 13.47 4.75
CA GLU A 192 22.63 12.80 4.53
C GLU A 192 22.50 11.31 4.82
N LEU A 193 22.99 10.49 3.90
CA LEU A 193 22.89 9.04 3.96
C LEU A 193 24.29 8.43 3.97
N ALA A 194 24.49 7.38 4.78
CA ALA A 194 25.74 6.64 4.82
C ALA A 194 26.10 5.97 3.47
N HIS A 195 25.08 5.68 2.66
CA HIS A 195 25.19 5.12 1.31
C HIS A 195 24.26 5.88 0.36
N ASP A 196 24.70 6.11 -0.87
CA ASP A 196 23.95 6.82 -1.91
C ASP A 196 22.83 5.94 -2.44
N PHE A 197 21.72 5.96 -1.70
CA PHE A 197 20.53 5.20 -2.03
C PHE A 197 19.88 5.68 -3.34
N VAL A 198 20.08 6.96 -3.73
CA VAL A 198 19.54 7.51 -4.97
C VAL A 198 20.26 6.89 -6.17
N ALA A 199 21.60 6.89 -6.14
CA ALA A 199 22.40 6.23 -7.17
C ALA A 199 22.13 4.71 -7.21
N TYR A 200 22.07 4.06 -6.04
CA TYR A 200 21.74 2.64 -5.93
C TYR A 200 20.38 2.32 -6.58
N ALA A 201 19.31 3.03 -6.23
CA ALA A 201 17.98 2.75 -6.75
C ALA A 201 17.83 3.00 -8.26
N ALA A 202 18.64 3.91 -8.82
CA ALA A 202 18.67 4.21 -10.25
C ALA A 202 19.52 3.20 -11.06
N ASP A 203 20.40 2.44 -10.41
CA ASP A 203 21.26 1.48 -11.08
C ASP A 203 20.44 0.27 -11.61
N PRO A 204 20.45 0.01 -12.92
CA PRO A 204 19.68 -1.10 -13.52
C PRO A 204 20.33 -2.48 -13.30
N SER A 205 21.55 -2.54 -12.78
CA SER A 205 22.28 -3.79 -12.60
C SER A 205 21.61 -4.68 -11.54
N PRO A 206 21.29 -5.94 -11.85
CA PRO A 206 20.74 -6.86 -10.86
C PRO A 206 21.74 -7.17 -9.73
N ASP A 207 23.04 -6.97 -9.99
CA ASP A 207 24.12 -7.30 -9.06
C ASP A 207 24.49 -6.14 -8.13
N ALA A 208 23.92 -4.95 -8.32
CA ALA A 208 24.31 -3.82 -7.49
C ALA A 208 23.91 -4.03 -6.03
N ARG A 209 24.82 -3.66 -5.13
CA ARG A 209 24.66 -3.75 -3.68
C ARG A 209 24.73 -2.35 -3.09
N LEU A 210 23.87 -2.05 -2.13
CA LEU A 210 23.81 -0.72 -1.52
C LEU A 210 25.17 -0.29 -0.92
N LEU A 211 25.94 -1.25 -0.40
CA LEU A 211 27.24 -0.97 0.22
C LEU A 211 28.33 -0.53 -0.76
N ASP A 212 28.17 -0.80 -2.06
CA ASP A 212 29.13 -0.39 -3.08
C ASP A 212 29.05 1.12 -3.37
N TYR A 213 27.98 1.76 -2.89
CA TYR A 213 27.74 3.18 -3.02
C TYR A 213 28.22 3.88 -1.75
N GLY A 214 29.15 4.83 -1.92
CA GLY A 214 29.61 5.70 -0.83
C GLY A 214 28.51 6.61 -0.30
N PRO A 215 28.80 7.55 0.62
CA PRO A 215 27.81 8.46 1.17
C PRO A 215 27.07 9.26 0.10
N GLY A 216 25.78 9.52 0.32
CA GLY A 216 24.94 10.25 -0.61
C GLY A 216 23.96 11.17 0.08
N VAL A 217 23.11 11.80 -0.72
CA VAL A 217 22.14 12.79 -0.25
C VAL A 217 20.79 12.51 -0.88
N LEU A 218 19.74 12.59 -0.06
CA LEU A 218 18.36 12.55 -0.50
C LEU A 218 17.72 13.92 -0.26
N ASP A 219 17.33 14.58 -1.36
CA ASP A 219 16.55 15.80 -1.35
C ASP A 219 15.05 15.48 -1.50
N ILE A 220 14.22 16.10 -0.67
CA ILE A 220 12.77 15.86 -0.60
C ILE A 220 12.04 17.20 -0.50
N ASP A 221 10.96 17.33 -1.25
CA ASP A 221 10.04 18.47 -1.17
C ASP A 221 8.58 18.02 -1.01
N ASP A 222 7.72 18.94 -0.60
CA ASP A 222 6.29 18.70 -0.43
C ASP A 222 5.44 19.79 -1.11
N PRO A 223 5.56 19.96 -2.44
CA PRO A 223 4.83 21.01 -3.17
C PRO A 223 3.31 20.82 -3.11
N ALA A 224 2.85 19.58 -2.86
CA ALA A 224 1.44 19.24 -2.76
C ALA A 224 0.91 19.33 -1.31
N SER A 225 1.74 19.76 -0.34
CA SER A 225 1.35 19.92 1.06
C SER A 225 0.76 18.63 1.67
N VAL A 226 1.28 17.48 1.25
CA VAL A 226 0.83 16.15 1.70
C VAL A 226 0.93 16.03 3.22
N SER A 227 2.01 16.57 3.79
CA SER A 227 2.30 16.55 5.22
C SER A 227 1.40 17.48 6.05
N SER A 228 0.54 18.29 5.42
CA SER A 228 -0.49 19.06 6.12
C SER A 228 -1.91 18.62 5.76
N LEU A 229 -2.14 18.07 4.56
CA LEU A 229 -3.48 17.74 4.05
C LEU A 229 -3.98 16.33 4.42
N PHE A 230 -3.13 15.31 4.42
CA PHE A 230 -3.60 13.91 4.45
C PHE A 230 -3.59 13.25 5.83
N PHE A 231 -3.75 14.05 6.90
CA PHE A 231 -3.88 13.53 8.26
C PHE A 231 -5.32 13.66 8.75
N GLY A 232 -6.04 12.53 8.82
CA GLY A 232 -7.41 12.54 9.33
C GLY A 232 -8.22 11.28 9.03
N ARG A 233 -9.52 11.35 9.33
CA ARG A 233 -10.47 10.30 9.00
C ARG A 233 -10.68 10.27 7.48
N SER A 234 -10.56 9.11 6.87
CA SER A 234 -10.91 8.88 5.46
C SER A 234 -12.42 9.15 5.30
N TRP A 235 -12.78 10.29 4.71
CA TRP A 235 -14.16 10.78 4.67
C TRP A 235 -15.05 9.88 3.81
N LEU A 236 -15.84 9.05 4.47
CA LEU A 236 -17.19 8.62 4.09
C LEU A 236 -17.92 8.23 5.37
N ARG A 237 -19.23 8.51 5.42
CA ARG A 237 -20.08 8.32 6.60
C ARG A 237 -19.94 6.91 7.17
N GLY A 238 -19.16 6.76 8.24
CA GLY A 238 -19.33 5.75 9.28
C GLY A 238 -19.02 4.28 8.97
N GLU A 239 -19.00 3.84 7.70
CA GLU A 239 -18.91 2.41 7.37
C GLU A 239 -17.66 2.08 6.56
N ARG A 240 -16.91 1.07 7.01
CA ARG A 240 -15.84 0.44 6.24
C ARG A 240 -16.50 -0.25 5.04
N THR A 241 -16.16 0.17 3.83
CA THR A 241 -16.65 -0.49 2.62
C THR A 241 -15.48 -1.07 1.84
N ASP A 242 -15.56 -2.36 1.55
CA ASP A 242 -14.57 -3.05 0.70
C ASP A 242 -14.67 -2.60 -0.77
N ALA A 243 -15.84 -2.04 -1.11
CA ALA A 243 -16.30 -1.48 -2.37
C ALA A 243 -15.35 -0.52 -3.10
N GLY A 244 -14.24 -0.15 -2.47
CA GLY A 244 -13.34 0.86 -3.00
C GLY A 244 -13.92 2.26 -2.89
N ALA A 245 -15.12 2.49 -2.33
CA ALA A 245 -15.81 3.76 -2.49
C ALA A 245 -15.19 4.95 -1.75
N ASN A 246 -14.15 4.73 -0.91
CA ASN A 246 -13.50 5.77 -0.13
C ASN A 246 -12.18 6.27 -0.73
N TRP A 247 -11.76 7.47 -0.32
CA TRP A 247 -10.57 8.15 -0.84
C TRP A 247 -9.29 7.35 -0.66
N PHE A 248 -9.22 6.51 0.38
CA PHE A 248 -8.09 5.63 0.60
C PHE A 248 -7.79 4.78 -0.63
N TRP A 249 -8.81 4.29 -1.36
CA TRP A 249 -8.61 3.42 -2.52
C TRP A 249 -8.31 4.14 -3.84
N TRP A 250 -8.62 5.44 -3.96
CA TRP A 250 -8.54 6.15 -5.24
C TRP A 250 -7.47 7.24 -5.28
N ASP A 251 -7.52 8.16 -4.32
CA ASP A 251 -6.86 9.47 -4.44
C ASP A 251 -5.86 9.74 -3.31
N ALA A 252 -5.96 9.01 -2.19
CA ALA A 252 -5.03 9.18 -1.09
C ALA A 252 -3.59 8.90 -1.57
N SER A 253 -2.69 9.84 -1.33
CA SER A 253 -1.27 9.62 -1.57
C SER A 253 -0.46 10.25 -0.47
N TRP A 254 0.56 9.51 -0.05
CA TRP A 254 1.58 9.95 0.89
C TRP A 254 2.93 10.14 0.20
N GLU A 255 2.91 10.34 -1.11
CA GLU A 255 4.11 10.53 -1.90
C GLU A 255 4.58 11.98 -1.80
N LEU A 256 5.79 12.15 -1.26
CA LEU A 256 6.53 13.41 -1.31
C LEU A 256 7.32 13.50 -2.62
N GLU A 257 7.65 14.72 -3.05
CA GLU A 257 8.50 14.90 -4.23
C GLU A 257 9.93 14.47 -3.89
N SER A 258 10.43 13.47 -4.61
CA SER A 258 11.75 12.88 -4.43
C SER A 258 12.22 12.18 -5.72
N PRO A 259 13.50 11.75 -5.79
CA PRO A 259 13.98 10.91 -6.90
C PRO A 259 13.25 9.57 -7.06
N PHE A 260 12.47 9.13 -6.06
CA PHE A 260 11.74 7.86 -6.08
C PHE A 260 10.26 8.01 -6.46
N THR A 261 9.79 9.24 -6.70
CA THR A 261 8.38 9.51 -6.98
C THR A 261 7.92 8.79 -8.24
N TRP A 262 6.94 7.89 -8.09
CA TRP A 262 6.32 7.27 -9.25
C TRP A 262 5.41 8.30 -9.96
N PRO A 263 5.38 8.37 -11.31
CA PRO A 263 4.72 9.45 -12.07
C PRO A 263 3.23 9.71 -11.80
N MET A 264 2.51 8.83 -11.11
CA MET A 264 1.08 8.97 -10.76
C MET A 264 0.81 8.97 -9.25
N ALA A 265 1.85 8.90 -8.43
CA ALA A 265 1.70 8.97 -6.99
C ALA A 265 1.48 10.41 -6.50
N ARG A 266 1.49 11.42 -7.37
CA ARG A 266 1.17 12.79 -6.97
C ARG A 266 -0.33 12.90 -6.60
N PRO A 267 -0.67 13.50 -5.45
CA PRO A 267 -2.06 13.75 -5.11
C PRO A 267 -2.74 14.57 -6.22
N SER A 268 -3.99 14.23 -6.56
CA SER A 268 -4.80 15.06 -7.46
C SER A 268 -5.01 16.45 -6.83
N PRO A 269 -4.88 17.57 -7.58
CA PRO A 269 -5.16 18.91 -7.07
C PRO A 269 -6.57 19.06 -6.47
N HIS A 270 -7.51 18.20 -6.86
CA HIS A 270 -8.87 18.16 -6.32
C HIS A 270 -8.95 17.73 -4.85
N ALA A 271 -7.92 17.05 -4.31
CA ALA A 271 -7.86 16.66 -2.90
C ALA A 271 -7.46 17.82 -1.98
N ALA A 272 -6.78 18.84 -2.50
CA ALA A 272 -6.31 20.01 -1.74
C ALA A 272 -7.33 21.15 -1.64
N GLY A 273 -8.46 21.06 -2.35
CA GLY A 273 -9.34 22.20 -2.65
C GLY A 273 -10.74 22.17 -2.04
N ARG A 274 -11.08 21.22 -1.15
CA ARG A 274 -12.28 21.36 -0.33
C ARG A 274 -11.87 21.88 1.04
N GLU A 275 -11.86 23.20 1.14
CA GLU A 275 -12.11 23.89 2.40
C GLU A 275 -13.23 23.15 3.14
N VAL A 276 -13.01 22.98 4.44
CA VAL A 276 -14.03 22.57 5.39
C VAL A 276 -15.11 23.66 5.36
N ASP A 277 -16.13 23.49 4.51
CA ASP A 277 -17.39 24.18 4.70
C ASP A 277 -18.07 23.56 5.94
N ASP A 278 -17.57 23.98 7.11
CA ASP A 278 -18.32 24.00 8.36
C ASP A 278 -19.38 25.11 8.24
N VAL A 279 -20.45 24.87 7.48
CA VAL A 279 -21.67 25.69 7.52
C VAL A 279 -22.87 24.76 7.37
N ASP A 280 -23.87 24.97 8.24
CA ASP A 280 -25.22 24.38 8.26
C ASP A 280 -25.47 23.06 9.00
N VAL A 281 -25.01 22.97 10.26
CA VAL A 281 -25.78 22.24 11.30
C VAL A 281 -25.88 23.08 12.58
N ALA A 282 -26.41 24.29 12.48
CA ALA A 282 -26.81 25.05 13.66
C ALA A 282 -27.94 26.06 13.38
N GLU A 283 -28.98 25.69 12.62
CA GLU A 283 -30.19 26.53 12.57
C GLU A 283 -31.44 25.80 12.03
N ARG A 284 -31.83 24.67 12.65
CA ARG A 284 -33.23 24.18 12.63
C ARG A 284 -33.57 23.51 13.95
N GLY A 285 -33.94 24.33 14.92
CA GLY A 285 -34.38 23.90 16.24
C GLY A 285 -34.87 25.08 17.07
N SER A 286 -35.87 25.79 16.56
CA SER A 286 -36.74 26.69 17.33
C SER A 286 -38.17 26.22 17.16
#